data_AF-A0A938NZA4-F1
#
_entry.id   AF-A0A938NZA4-F1
#
_cell.length_a   1.000
_cell.length_b   1.000
_cell.length_c   1.000
_cell.angle_alpha   90.00
_cell.angle_beta   90.00
_cell.angle_gamma   90.00
#
_symmetry.space_group_name_H-M   'P 1'
#
loop_
_entity.id
_entity.type
_entity.pdbx_description
1 polymer ?
#
loop_
_entity_poly.entity_id
_entity_poly.type
_entity_poly.pdbx_seq_one_letter_code
_entity_poly.pdbx_strand_id
1 'polypeptide(L)'
;MMSRFTRLSVLGIVTILLALLAIACEREIPPLSEPVTISGYRVEGVVTDRLGNPVRGISIVLHYDYDLVSEGPEPTKAFEVVDPTKTIRVVVFDRKNRMVRVLFQGRVSPGMFVVDWDQRDGSGYPVPSGIYSVQYLVDGDAKKAYTVAVSGAVTARTDSMGRYMIPDDNLPIGFAPLPLYSLDGDRFLGNYMISPYVILEFLLEPRRVAGFTLTKDRITRYDLRV
;
A
#
# COMPACT_ATOMS: atom_id res chain seq x y z
N MET A 1 -91.34 -14.98 5.39
CA MET A 1 -90.83 -16.13 6.14
C MET A 1 -89.74 -16.79 5.30
N MET A 2 -88.48 -16.71 5.77
CA MET A 2 -87.30 -17.55 5.48
C MET A 2 -86.99 -17.92 4.01
N SER A 3 -86.00 -17.28 3.38
CA SER A 3 -84.56 -17.64 3.34
C SER A 3 -84.22 -18.94 2.58
N ARG A 4 -83.32 -18.84 1.59
CA ARG A 4 -82.03 -19.55 1.60
C ARG A 4 -81.11 -19.10 0.48
N PHE A 5 -79.97 -18.61 0.94
CA PHE A 5 -78.81 -18.11 0.22
C PHE A 5 -77.78 -19.25 0.04
N THR A 6 -77.02 -19.17 -1.05
CA THR A 6 -75.62 -19.62 -1.25
C THR A 6 -75.18 -21.01 -0.75
N ARG A 7 -74.81 -21.87 -1.72
CA ARG A 7 -73.66 -22.79 -1.60
C ARG A 7 -72.83 -22.72 -2.88
N LEU A 8 -71.89 -21.78 -2.91
CA LEU A 8 -70.75 -21.80 -3.82
C LEU A 8 -69.49 -21.58 -2.98
N SER A 9 -68.40 -22.24 -3.34
CA SER A 9 -67.02 -21.92 -2.95
C SER A 9 -66.56 -22.42 -1.57
N VAL A 10 -66.13 -23.69 -1.49
CA VAL A 10 -65.14 -24.10 -0.46
C VAL A 10 -64.02 -24.98 -1.06
N LEU A 11 -64.26 -25.69 -2.16
CA LEU A 11 -63.29 -26.67 -2.67
C LEU A 11 -62.18 -26.12 -3.58
N GLY A 12 -62.31 -24.89 -4.11
CA GLY A 12 -61.33 -24.30 -5.04
C GLY A 12 -60.21 -23.48 -4.39
N ILE A 13 -60.34 -23.09 -3.12
CA ILE A 13 -59.38 -22.20 -2.44
C ILE A 13 -58.26 -22.99 -1.75
N VAL A 14 -58.53 -24.23 -1.33
CA VAL A 14 -57.54 -25.06 -0.61
C VAL A 14 -56.44 -25.60 -1.55
N THR A 15 -56.72 -25.83 -2.83
CA THR A 15 -55.73 -26.29 -3.81
C THR A 15 -54.80 -25.18 -4.31
N ILE A 16 -55.25 -23.93 -4.34
CA ILE A 16 -54.40 -22.79 -4.75
C ILE A 16 -53.45 -22.38 -3.61
N LEU A 17 -53.86 -22.53 -2.34
CA LEU A 17 -53.00 -22.24 -1.19
C LEU A 17 -51.87 -23.25 -1.00
N LEU A 18 -52.06 -24.52 -1.41
CA LEU A 18 -51.01 -25.54 -1.37
C LEU A 18 -49.97 -25.38 -2.50
N ALA A 19 -50.36 -24.82 -3.65
CA ALA A 19 -49.43 -24.53 -4.75
C ALA A 19 -48.59 -23.26 -4.50
N LEU A 20 -49.09 -22.30 -3.70
CA LEU A 20 -48.37 -21.08 -3.34
C LEU A 20 -47.33 -21.28 -2.22
N LEU A 21 -47.41 -22.37 -1.44
CA LEU A 21 -46.42 -22.72 -0.42
C LEU A 21 -45.18 -23.44 -0.98
N ALA A 22 -45.22 -23.92 -2.23
CA ALA A 22 -44.06 -24.51 -2.91
C ALA A 22 -43.16 -23.47 -3.61
N ILE A 23 -43.59 -22.21 -3.69
CA ILE A 23 -42.80 -21.06 -4.17
C ILE A 23 -42.19 -20.28 -2.99
N ALA A 24 -42.24 -20.87 -1.78
CA ALA A 24 -41.55 -20.35 -0.62
C ALA A 24 -40.04 -20.52 -0.80
N CYS A 25 -39.45 -19.57 -1.53
CA CYS A 25 -38.06 -19.17 -1.47
C CYS A 25 -37.07 -20.33 -1.30
N GLU A 26 -36.77 -21.04 -2.39
CA GLU A 26 -35.37 -21.41 -2.61
C GLU A 26 -34.59 -20.10 -2.70
N ARG A 27 -34.21 -19.55 -1.53
CA ARG A 27 -33.16 -18.54 -1.47
C ARG A 27 -31.93 -19.27 -1.96
N GLU A 28 -31.59 -19.06 -3.23
CA GLU A 28 -30.25 -19.36 -3.74
C GLU A 28 -29.28 -18.75 -2.73
N ILE A 29 -28.61 -19.62 -1.97
CA ILE A 29 -27.52 -19.21 -1.12
C ILE A 29 -26.49 -18.65 -2.11
N PRO A 30 -26.21 -17.33 -2.09
CA PRO A 30 -25.20 -16.80 -2.99
C PRO A 30 -23.93 -17.62 -2.75
N PRO A 31 -23.29 -18.13 -3.82
CA PRO A 31 -22.12 -18.98 -3.66
C PRO A 31 -21.13 -18.27 -2.74
N LEU A 32 -20.59 -19.02 -1.77
CA LEU A 32 -19.48 -18.53 -0.95
C LEU A 32 -18.43 -17.98 -1.91
N SER A 33 -18.30 -16.66 -1.97
CA SER A 33 -17.32 -16.01 -2.81
C SER A 33 -15.96 -16.54 -2.38
N GLU A 34 -15.30 -17.28 -3.28
CA GLU A 34 -13.97 -17.80 -2.98
C GLU A 34 -13.07 -16.65 -2.51
N PRO A 35 -12.25 -16.86 -1.49
CA PRO A 35 -11.35 -15.81 -1.03
C PRO A 35 -10.48 -15.38 -2.20
N VAL A 36 -10.52 -14.09 -2.53
CA VAL A 36 -9.68 -13.50 -3.58
C VAL A 36 -8.23 -13.69 -3.17
N THR A 37 -7.54 -14.61 -3.83
CA THR A 37 -6.11 -14.80 -3.66
C THR A 37 -5.36 -13.76 -4.47
N ILE A 38 -4.33 -13.19 -3.85
CA ILE A 38 -3.41 -12.24 -4.47
C ILE A 38 -2.00 -12.79 -4.36
N SER A 39 -1.07 -12.24 -5.13
CA SER A 39 0.36 -12.44 -4.89
C SER A 39 0.90 -11.26 -4.09
N GLY A 40 1.54 -11.53 -2.96
CA GLY A 40 2.14 -10.51 -2.11
C GLY A 40 1.18 -9.91 -1.09
N TYR A 41 1.33 -8.63 -0.78
CA TYR A 41 0.52 -7.94 0.22
C TYR A 41 -0.43 -6.94 -0.42
N ARG A 42 -1.60 -6.75 0.20
CA ARG A 42 -2.52 -5.68 -0.19
C ARG A 42 -3.29 -5.22 1.02
N VAL A 43 -3.41 -3.91 1.15
CA VAL A 43 -4.31 -3.28 2.10
C VAL A 43 -5.37 -2.50 1.34
N GLU A 44 -6.63 -2.66 1.70
CA GLU A 44 -7.71 -1.86 1.14
C GLU A 44 -8.78 -1.57 2.19
N GLY A 45 -9.67 -0.66 1.86
CA GLY A 45 -10.82 -0.38 2.72
C GLY A 45 -11.65 0.77 2.19
N VAL A 46 -12.68 1.10 2.96
CA VAL A 46 -13.58 2.22 2.70
C VAL A 46 -13.60 3.14 3.91
N VAL A 47 -13.54 4.45 3.66
CA VAL A 47 -13.77 5.48 4.67
C VAL A 47 -15.18 6.03 4.49
N THR A 48 -16.01 5.95 5.52
CA THR A 48 -17.39 6.46 5.53
C THR A 48 -17.66 7.37 6.72
N ASP A 49 -18.57 8.32 6.58
CA ASP A 49 -19.05 9.13 7.70
C ASP A 49 -19.99 8.32 8.64
N ARG A 50 -20.50 8.99 9.68
CA ARG A 50 -21.46 8.41 10.63
C ARG A 50 -22.77 7.95 10.00
N LEU A 51 -23.14 8.43 8.83
CA LEU A 51 -24.35 8.02 8.10
C LEU A 51 -24.06 6.90 7.09
N GLY A 52 -22.80 6.52 6.91
CA GLY A 52 -22.36 5.53 5.94
C GLY A 52 -22.06 6.11 4.56
N ASN A 53 -22.05 7.44 4.41
CA ASN A 53 -21.69 8.06 3.13
C ASN A 53 -20.16 8.00 2.93
N PRO A 54 -19.68 7.78 1.70
CA PRO A 54 -18.26 7.72 1.42
C PRO A 54 -17.55 9.06 1.64
N VAL A 55 -16.35 9.03 2.22
CA VAL A 55 -15.51 10.22 2.43
C VAL A 55 -14.34 10.22 1.43
N ARG A 56 -14.38 11.14 0.47
CA ARG A 56 -13.38 11.29 -0.60
C ARG A 56 -12.17 12.12 -0.17
N GLY A 57 -11.02 11.85 -0.77
CA GLY A 57 -9.84 12.72 -0.73
C GLY A 57 -9.02 12.62 0.55
N ILE A 58 -9.36 11.71 1.45
CA ILE A 58 -8.56 11.45 2.66
C ILE A 58 -7.24 10.86 2.23
N SER A 59 -6.14 11.46 2.67
CA SER A 59 -4.79 10.92 2.44
C SER A 59 -4.45 9.89 3.50
N ILE A 60 -3.90 8.76 3.07
CA ILE A 60 -3.45 7.68 3.93
C ILE A 60 -1.93 7.64 3.90
N VAL A 61 -1.34 7.88 5.07
CA VAL A 61 0.10 7.78 5.32
C VAL A 61 0.41 6.37 5.80
N LEU A 62 1.46 5.76 5.23
CA LEU A 62 1.89 4.41 5.58
C LEU A 62 3.22 4.46 6.33
N HIS A 63 3.25 3.89 7.52
CA HIS A 63 4.46 3.71 8.32
C HIS A 63 4.81 2.23 8.42
N TYR A 64 6.09 1.92 8.19
CA TYR A 64 6.64 0.59 8.40
C TYR A 64 7.19 0.43 9.81
N ASP A 65 7.10 -0.79 10.31
CA ASP A 65 7.89 -1.26 11.44
C ASP A 65 9.10 -2.06 10.95
N TYR A 66 10.12 -2.20 11.80
CA TYR A 66 11.41 -2.76 11.40
C TYR A 66 11.97 -3.73 12.43
N ASP A 67 12.42 -4.89 11.94
CA ASP A 67 13.12 -5.89 12.75
C ASP A 67 14.63 -5.80 12.49
N LEU A 68 15.44 -5.70 13.54
CA LEU A 68 16.91 -5.68 13.41
C LEU A 68 17.41 -7.04 12.89
N VAL A 69 18.21 -7.01 11.82
CA VAL A 69 18.83 -8.20 11.22
C VAL A 69 20.31 -8.30 11.59
N SER A 70 21.06 -7.21 11.45
CA SER A 70 22.47 -7.14 11.87
C SER A 70 22.87 -5.73 12.26
N GLU A 71 23.85 -5.58 13.14
CA GLU A 71 24.42 -4.27 13.50
C GLU A 71 25.43 -3.75 12.45
N GLY A 72 25.80 -4.55 11.44
CA GLY A 72 26.74 -4.13 10.41
C GLY A 72 27.13 -5.20 9.40
N PRO A 73 28.05 -4.85 8.47
CA PRO A 73 28.65 -3.51 8.33
C PRO A 73 27.66 -2.49 7.77
N GLU A 74 27.97 -1.19 7.93
CA GLU A 74 27.27 -0.12 7.23
C GLU A 74 27.58 -0.22 5.72
N PRO A 75 26.56 -0.24 4.84
CA PRO A 75 26.79 -0.11 3.42
C PRO A 75 27.20 1.32 3.08
N THR A 76 28.35 1.49 2.43
CA THR A 76 28.80 2.81 1.99
C THR A 76 27.87 3.41 0.94
N LYS A 77 27.38 4.63 1.16
CA LYS A 77 26.68 5.46 0.15
C LYS A 77 27.64 6.10 -0.85
N ALA A 78 28.91 6.22 -0.48
CA ALA A 78 29.92 6.93 -1.23
C ALA A 78 30.41 6.12 -2.43
N PHE A 79 30.52 6.77 -3.58
CA PHE A 79 31.02 6.21 -4.83
C PHE A 79 32.43 6.74 -5.10
N GLU A 80 33.37 5.85 -5.36
CA GLU A 80 34.73 6.24 -5.72
C GLU A 80 34.79 6.58 -7.21
N VAL A 81 35.11 7.84 -7.51
CA VAL A 81 35.33 8.31 -8.87
C VAL A 81 36.80 8.13 -9.20
N VAL A 82 37.09 7.30 -10.21
CA VAL A 82 38.46 7.01 -10.66
C VAL A 82 38.80 7.80 -11.92
N ASP A 83 37.90 7.79 -12.91
CA ASP A 83 38.10 8.44 -14.21
C ASP A 83 37.23 9.71 -14.31
N PRO A 84 37.82 10.92 -14.27
CA PRO A 84 37.08 12.17 -14.30
C PRO A 84 36.58 12.55 -15.71
N THR A 85 36.98 11.80 -16.74
CA THR A 85 36.51 12.04 -18.11
C THR A 85 35.10 11.47 -18.34
N LYS A 86 34.71 10.51 -17.50
CA LYS A 86 33.44 9.79 -17.56
C LYS A 86 32.28 10.61 -17.01
N THR A 87 31.11 10.43 -17.61
CA THR A 87 29.90 11.08 -17.11
C THR A 87 29.27 10.22 -16.03
N ILE A 88 29.08 10.79 -14.86
CA ILE A 88 28.35 10.19 -13.75
C ILE A 88 26.91 10.70 -13.78
N ARG A 89 25.97 9.78 -13.62
CA ARG A 89 24.56 10.09 -13.40
C ARG A 89 24.08 9.37 -12.16
N VAL A 90 23.49 10.10 -11.22
CA VAL A 90 22.89 9.52 -10.01
C VAL A 90 21.38 9.58 -10.17
N VAL A 91 20.74 8.41 -10.14
CA VAL A 91 19.31 8.26 -10.44
C VAL A 91 18.62 7.48 -9.34
N VAL A 92 17.43 7.94 -8.96
CA VAL A 92 16.53 7.22 -8.06
C VAL A 92 15.56 6.41 -8.90
N PHE A 93 15.42 5.14 -8.56
CA PHE A 93 14.46 4.21 -9.12
C PHE A 93 13.52 3.69 -8.03
N ASP A 94 12.27 3.40 -8.39
CA ASP A 94 11.36 2.67 -7.51
C ASP A 94 11.62 1.16 -7.56
N ARG A 95 10.87 0.40 -6.76
CA ARG A 95 10.96 -1.08 -6.69
C ARG A 95 10.71 -1.79 -8.04
N LYS A 96 10.03 -1.15 -8.99
CA LYS A 96 9.82 -1.65 -10.37
C LYS A 96 10.90 -1.20 -11.35
N ASN A 97 11.98 -0.62 -10.84
CA ASN A 97 13.05 -0.04 -11.64
C ASN A 97 12.58 1.09 -12.58
N ARG A 98 11.49 1.78 -12.21
CA ARG A 98 11.04 2.99 -12.92
C ARG A 98 11.80 4.19 -12.37
N MET A 99 12.30 5.03 -13.26
CA MET A 99 13.02 6.23 -12.86
C MET A 99 12.08 7.23 -12.16
N VAL A 100 12.48 7.64 -10.96
CA VAL A 100 11.78 8.60 -10.11
C VAL A 100 12.36 9.99 -10.24
N ARG A 101 13.70 10.10 -10.19
CA ARG A 101 14.41 11.38 -10.23
C ARG A 101 15.87 11.21 -10.64
N VAL A 102 16.43 12.20 -11.34
CA VAL A 102 17.89 12.37 -11.49
C VAL A 102 18.37 13.33 -10.40
N LEU A 103 19.30 12.88 -9.56
CA LEU A 103 19.88 13.70 -8.48
C LEU A 103 21.08 14.50 -8.95
N PHE A 104 21.86 13.90 -9.86
CA PHE A 104 23.06 14.50 -10.42
C PHE A 104 23.32 13.96 -11.83
N GLN A 105 23.86 14.82 -12.70
CA GLN A 105 24.39 14.41 -14.00
C GLN A 105 25.55 15.33 -14.38
N GLY A 106 26.73 14.76 -14.59
CA GLY A 106 27.92 15.52 -14.96
C GLY A 106 29.21 14.75 -14.75
N ARG A 107 30.34 15.46 -14.85
CA ARG A 107 31.66 14.93 -14.50
C ARG A 107 31.99 15.32 -13.07
N VAL A 108 32.73 14.46 -12.37
CA VAL A 108 33.18 14.68 -11.00
C VAL A 108 34.68 14.44 -10.95
N SER A 109 35.40 15.23 -10.15
CA SER A 109 36.83 14.99 -9.91
C SER A 109 37.06 13.62 -9.26
N PRO A 110 38.25 13.02 -9.41
CA PRO A 110 38.54 11.75 -8.75
C PRO A 110 38.44 11.88 -7.22
N GLY A 111 37.96 10.83 -6.56
CA GLY A 111 37.76 10.78 -5.11
C GLY A 111 36.37 10.29 -4.71
N MET A 112 36.05 10.41 -3.42
CA MET A 112 34.75 9.97 -2.89
C MET A 112 33.65 10.97 -3.23
N PHE A 113 32.57 10.47 -3.83
CA PHE A 113 31.41 11.23 -4.24
C PHE A 113 30.14 10.68 -3.58
N VAL A 114 29.38 11.55 -2.93
CA VAL A 114 28.11 11.20 -2.27
C VAL A 114 27.03 12.15 -2.75
N VAL A 115 25.85 11.63 -3.00
CA VAL A 115 24.65 12.42 -3.30
C VAL A 115 23.51 11.94 -2.43
N ASP A 116 22.92 12.85 -1.67
CA ASP A 116 21.74 12.55 -0.86
C ASP A 116 20.45 12.81 -1.64
N TRP A 117 19.43 12.02 -1.33
CA TRP A 117 18.10 12.19 -1.88
C TRP A 117 17.13 12.70 -0.81
N ASP A 118 16.41 13.75 -1.14
CA ASP A 118 15.39 14.41 -0.31
C ASP A 118 14.03 13.69 -0.28
N GLN A 119 13.96 12.46 -0.80
CA GLN A 119 12.74 11.64 -0.89
C GLN A 119 11.62 12.30 -1.73
N ARG A 120 11.98 13.14 -2.70
CA ARG A 120 11.03 13.77 -3.65
C ARG A 120 11.27 13.32 -5.08
N ASP A 121 10.22 13.29 -5.87
CA ASP A 121 10.27 12.99 -7.30
C ASP A 121 10.88 14.16 -8.11
N GLY A 122 11.01 13.97 -9.43
CA GLY A 122 11.52 15.01 -10.35
C GLY A 122 10.65 16.27 -10.45
N SER A 123 9.42 16.26 -9.94
CA SER A 123 8.53 17.42 -9.87
C SER A 123 8.56 18.11 -8.50
N GLY A 124 9.35 17.59 -7.54
CA GLY A 124 9.47 18.12 -6.19
C GLY A 124 8.40 17.63 -5.21
N TYR A 125 7.53 16.69 -5.60
CA TYR A 125 6.55 16.12 -4.69
C TYR A 125 7.16 14.98 -3.87
N PRO A 126 6.79 14.81 -2.58
CA PRO A 126 7.20 13.65 -1.80
C PRO A 126 6.75 12.36 -2.48
N VAL A 127 7.64 11.36 -2.54
CA VAL A 127 7.26 10.05 -3.06
C VAL A 127 6.42 9.26 -2.03
N PRO A 128 5.61 8.28 -2.45
CA PRO A 128 4.92 7.37 -1.55
C PRO A 128 5.87 6.57 -0.65
N SER A 129 5.37 6.07 0.48
CA SER A 129 6.12 5.10 1.26
C SER A 129 6.44 3.86 0.41
N GLY A 130 7.65 3.32 0.56
CA GLY A 130 8.17 2.26 -0.30
C GLY A 130 9.68 2.09 -0.20
N ILE A 131 10.21 1.19 -1.02
CA ILE A 131 11.65 1.01 -1.23
C ILE A 131 12.06 1.63 -2.56
N TYR A 132 13.18 2.33 -2.53
CA TYR A 132 13.79 2.99 -3.67
C TYR A 132 15.27 2.63 -3.76
N SER A 133 15.81 2.60 -4.98
CA SER A 133 17.22 2.38 -5.25
C SER A 133 17.84 3.67 -5.79
N VAL A 134 18.92 4.13 -5.17
CA VAL A 134 19.76 5.20 -5.72
C VAL A 134 20.95 4.55 -6.40
N GLN A 135 21.10 4.81 -7.70
CA GLN A 135 22.12 4.19 -8.54
C GLN A 135 23.09 5.23 -9.09
N TYR A 136 24.39 4.94 -8.98
CA TYR A 136 25.46 5.64 -9.68
C TYR A 136 25.72 4.93 -11.01
N LEU A 137 25.45 5.64 -12.09
CA LEU A 137 25.68 5.21 -13.46
C LEU A 137 26.93 5.91 -14.00
N VAL A 138 27.83 5.16 -14.64
CA VAL A 138 29.02 5.69 -15.33
C VAL A 138 28.89 5.37 -16.81
N ASP A 139 28.81 6.39 -17.65
CA ASP A 139 28.52 6.26 -19.10
C ASP A 139 27.28 5.39 -19.41
N GLY A 140 26.31 5.36 -18.48
CA GLY A 140 25.06 4.60 -18.60
C GLY A 140 25.03 3.27 -17.85
N ASP A 141 26.18 2.73 -17.45
CA ASP A 141 26.25 1.46 -16.71
C ASP A 141 26.13 1.69 -15.20
N ALA A 142 25.25 0.95 -14.54
CA ALA A 142 25.20 0.93 -13.08
C ALA A 142 26.50 0.35 -12.49
N LYS A 143 27.20 1.17 -11.69
CA LYS A 143 28.44 0.76 -10.99
C LYS A 143 28.21 0.59 -9.49
N LYS A 144 27.24 1.30 -8.93
CA LYS A 144 26.89 1.21 -7.51
C LYS A 144 25.42 1.50 -7.31
N ALA A 145 24.81 0.82 -6.35
CA ALA A 145 23.45 1.10 -5.90
C ALA A 145 23.38 1.02 -4.37
N TYR A 146 22.51 1.81 -3.77
CA TYR A 146 22.10 1.62 -2.38
C TYR A 146 20.58 1.81 -2.25
N THR A 147 20.02 1.25 -1.19
CA THR A 147 18.58 1.24 -0.96
C THR A 147 18.19 2.30 0.06
N VAL A 148 17.05 2.96 -0.18
CA VAL A 148 16.41 3.89 0.75
C VAL A 148 14.98 3.43 0.98
N ALA A 149 14.57 3.34 2.24
CA ALA A 149 13.17 3.20 2.61
C ALA A 149 12.57 4.57 2.88
N VAL A 150 11.42 4.83 2.26
CA VAL A 150 10.56 5.97 2.59
C VAL A 150 9.42 5.43 3.43
N SER A 151 9.29 5.93 4.66
CA SER A 151 8.23 5.59 5.60
C SER A 151 7.56 6.89 6.07
N GLY A 152 6.28 6.84 6.37
CA GLY A 152 5.53 8.02 6.82
C GLY A 152 5.17 9.02 5.70
N ALA A 153 5.13 8.58 4.45
CA ALA A 153 4.62 9.37 3.33
C ALA A 153 3.20 8.94 2.90
N VAL A 154 2.52 9.82 2.16
CA VAL A 154 1.19 9.54 1.62
C VAL A 154 1.29 8.47 0.53
N THR A 155 0.61 7.36 0.73
CA THR A 155 0.69 6.18 -0.16
C THR A 155 -0.63 5.92 -0.88
N ALA A 156 -1.76 6.34 -0.31
CA ALA A 156 -3.06 6.22 -0.93
C ALA A 156 -3.94 7.44 -0.65
N ARG A 157 -4.98 7.61 -1.45
CA ARG A 157 -6.05 8.59 -1.23
C ARG A 157 -7.40 7.95 -1.48
N THR A 158 -8.42 8.30 -0.71
CA THR A 158 -9.77 7.80 -0.94
C THR A 158 -10.37 8.38 -2.22
N ASP A 159 -11.01 7.52 -3.01
CA ASP A 159 -11.70 7.90 -4.24
C ASP A 159 -13.10 8.51 -3.96
N SER A 160 -13.91 8.74 -5.00
CA SER A 160 -15.27 9.28 -4.84
C SER A 160 -16.24 8.35 -4.11
N MET A 161 -15.90 7.07 -3.97
CA MET A 161 -16.64 6.06 -3.20
C MET A 161 -15.99 5.81 -1.84
N GLY A 162 -15.05 6.66 -1.40
CA GLY A 162 -14.37 6.54 -0.11
C GLY A 162 -13.37 5.38 -0.07
N ARG A 163 -13.11 4.71 -1.19
CA ARG A 163 -12.26 3.52 -1.25
C ARG A 163 -10.80 3.91 -1.35
N TYR A 164 -9.94 3.14 -0.71
CA TYR A 164 -8.50 3.26 -0.87
C TYR A 164 -7.87 1.87 -1.04
N MET A 165 -6.68 1.84 -1.66
CA MET A 165 -5.90 0.64 -1.87
C MET A 165 -4.41 0.97 -1.77
N ILE A 166 -3.66 0.13 -1.07
CA ILE A 166 -2.20 0.13 -1.05
C ILE A 166 -1.76 -1.22 -1.66
N PRO A 167 -1.12 -1.22 -2.84
CA PRO A 167 -0.68 -2.43 -3.51
C PRO A 167 0.63 -2.97 -2.91
N ASP A 168 0.98 -4.21 -3.28
CA ASP A 168 2.24 -4.88 -2.86
C ASP A 168 3.49 -4.03 -3.13
N ASP A 169 3.50 -3.26 -4.22
CA ASP A 169 4.64 -2.40 -4.57
C ASP A 169 4.98 -1.35 -3.50
N ASN A 170 3.96 -0.94 -2.74
CA ASN A 170 4.07 -0.03 -1.60
C ASN A 170 4.05 -0.77 -0.26
N LEU A 171 4.10 -2.10 -0.26
CA LEU A 171 4.18 -2.95 0.93
C LEU A 171 5.39 -3.89 0.78
N PRO A 172 6.63 -3.35 0.79
CA PRO A 172 7.87 -4.12 0.65
C PRO A 172 8.20 -4.92 1.92
N ILE A 173 7.20 -5.62 2.47
CA ILE A 173 7.31 -6.44 3.68
C ILE A 173 8.32 -7.57 3.44
N GLY A 174 9.17 -7.80 4.44
CA GLY A 174 10.27 -8.77 4.37
C GLY A 174 11.46 -8.28 3.55
N PHE A 175 11.46 -7.05 3.03
CA PHE A 175 12.63 -6.50 2.35
C PHE A 175 13.80 -6.35 3.33
N ALA A 176 14.92 -7.00 3.03
CA ALA A 176 16.15 -6.99 3.79
C ALA A 176 17.36 -7.31 2.89
N PRO A 177 18.58 -6.94 3.27
CA PRO A 177 18.90 -6.00 4.36
C PRO A 177 18.57 -4.56 3.96
N LEU A 178 18.03 -3.79 4.91
CA LEU A 178 17.74 -2.37 4.75
C LEU A 178 18.57 -1.56 5.75
N PRO A 179 19.57 -0.78 5.31
CA PRO A 179 20.33 0.07 6.22
C PRO A 179 19.45 1.21 6.74
N LEU A 180 19.32 1.33 8.05
CA LEU A 180 18.65 2.45 8.70
C LEU A 180 19.66 3.37 9.37
N TYR A 181 19.31 4.64 9.38
CA TYR A 181 20.09 5.72 9.98
C TYR A 181 19.21 6.46 10.98
N SER A 182 19.83 7.15 11.93
CA SER A 182 19.15 8.09 12.82
C SER A 182 18.44 9.18 12.02
N LEU A 183 17.52 9.92 12.67
CA LEU A 183 16.72 10.96 12.01
C LEU A 183 17.58 12.09 11.41
N ASP A 184 18.74 12.37 12.00
CA ASP A 184 19.75 13.30 11.48
C ASP A 184 20.60 12.71 10.35
N GLY A 185 20.52 11.39 10.10
CA GLY A 185 21.24 10.69 9.04
C GLY A 185 22.69 10.31 9.39
N ASP A 186 23.21 10.78 10.52
CA ASP A 186 24.64 10.71 10.85
C ASP A 186 25.06 9.38 11.47
N ARG A 187 24.13 8.64 12.09
CA ARG A 187 24.42 7.39 12.77
C ARG A 187 23.73 6.22 12.09
N PHE A 188 24.54 5.29 11.59
CA PHE A 188 24.05 3.99 11.17
C PHE A 188 23.49 3.20 12.37
N LEU A 189 22.26 2.71 12.24
CA LEU A 189 21.53 2.00 13.29
C LEU A 189 21.56 0.48 13.12
N GLY A 190 22.08 -0.02 11.99
CA GLY A 190 22.05 -1.42 11.61
C GLY A 190 21.31 -1.68 10.30
N ASN A 191 21.34 -2.94 9.89
CA ASN A 191 20.57 -3.48 8.79
C ASN A 191 19.29 -4.12 9.34
N TYR A 192 18.16 -3.75 8.78
CA TYR A 192 16.83 -4.17 9.23
C TYR A 192 16.09 -4.93 8.13
N MET A 193 14.99 -5.55 8.53
CA MET A 193 13.95 -6.07 7.66
C MET A 193 12.67 -5.28 7.90
N ILE A 194 11.90 -5.01 6.84
CA ILE A 194 10.56 -4.42 7.00
C ILE A 194 9.61 -5.48 7.57
N SER A 195 9.10 -5.23 8.78
CA SER A 195 8.18 -6.11 9.50
C SER A 195 6.81 -6.17 8.80
N PRO A 196 6.07 -7.29 8.92
CA PRO A 196 4.68 -7.36 8.45
C PRO A 196 3.72 -6.47 9.24
N TYR A 197 4.13 -5.91 10.38
CA TYR A 197 3.33 -4.92 11.09
C TYR A 197 3.44 -3.56 10.41
N VAL A 198 2.30 -2.97 10.04
CA VAL A 198 2.22 -1.64 9.44
C VAL A 198 1.24 -0.76 10.20
N ILE A 199 1.46 0.55 10.13
CA ILE A 199 0.55 1.55 10.67
C ILE A 199 0.03 2.41 9.53
N LEU A 200 -1.30 2.49 9.43
CA LEU A 200 -1.99 3.47 8.60
C LEU A 200 -2.38 4.68 9.44
N GLU A 201 -2.09 5.84 8.91
CA GLU A 201 -2.55 7.12 9.43
C GLU A 201 -3.47 7.77 8.40
N PHE A 202 -4.67 8.10 8.82
CA PHE A 202 -5.66 8.79 7.99
C PHE A 202 -5.65 10.28 8.33
N LEU A 203 -5.27 11.11 7.36
CA LEU A 203 -5.21 12.56 7.47
C LEU A 203 -6.61 13.17 7.39
N LEU A 204 -7.33 13.11 8.51
CA LEU A 204 -8.63 13.74 8.75
C LEU A 204 -8.64 14.39 10.14
N GLU A 205 -9.68 15.15 10.46
CA GLU A 205 -9.83 15.80 11.77
C GLU A 205 -11.03 15.19 12.54
N PRO A 206 -10.82 14.58 13.72
CA PRO A 206 -9.54 14.28 14.36
C PRO A 206 -8.79 13.12 13.68
N ARG A 207 -7.46 13.19 13.68
CA ARG A 207 -6.59 12.16 13.08
C ARG A 207 -6.92 10.75 13.58
N ARG A 208 -6.84 9.77 12.68
CA ARG A 208 -7.07 8.34 12.97
C ARG A 208 -5.85 7.53 12.60
N VAL A 209 -5.54 6.54 13.44
CA VAL A 209 -4.38 5.66 13.26
C VAL A 209 -4.85 4.22 13.49
N ALA A 210 -4.36 3.30 12.67
CA ALA A 210 -4.66 1.87 12.75
C ALA A 210 -3.39 1.07 12.48
N GLY A 211 -3.02 0.17 13.41
CA GLY A 211 -1.89 -0.74 13.24
C GLY A 211 -2.36 -2.18 13.10
N PHE A 212 -1.77 -2.94 12.19
CA PHE A 212 -2.12 -4.35 12.00
C PHE A 212 -0.99 -5.13 11.31
N THR A 213 -0.98 -6.44 11.54
CA THR A 213 -0.05 -7.38 10.90
C THR A 213 -0.62 -7.88 9.59
N LEU A 214 0.15 -7.75 8.52
CA LEU A 214 -0.21 -8.23 7.19
C LEU A 214 0.07 -9.72 7.06
N THR A 215 -0.80 -10.41 6.32
CA THR A 215 -0.58 -11.81 5.91
C THR A 215 -0.32 -11.85 4.42
N LYS A 216 0.77 -12.50 4.01
CA LYS A 216 1.10 -12.65 2.59
C LYS A 216 0.00 -13.41 1.86
N ASP A 217 -0.23 -13.04 0.61
CA ASP A 217 -1.20 -13.61 -0.32
C ASP A 217 -2.66 -13.47 0.17
N ARG A 218 -2.90 -12.49 1.05
CA ARG A 218 -4.22 -12.12 1.55
C ARG A 218 -4.45 -10.62 1.47
N ILE A 219 -5.68 -10.25 1.19
CA ILE A 219 -6.14 -8.86 1.28
C ILE A 219 -6.43 -8.55 2.75
N THR A 220 -5.69 -7.60 3.33
CA THR A 220 -6.03 -7.02 4.62
C THR A 220 -7.03 -5.89 4.40
N ARG A 221 -8.27 -6.06 4.86
CA ARG A 221 -9.30 -5.02 4.78
C ARG A 221 -9.40 -4.23 6.09
N TYR A 222 -9.43 -2.90 5.98
CA TYR A 222 -9.68 -2.01 7.11
C TYR A 222 -10.67 -0.91 6.71
N ASP A 223 -11.91 -1.04 7.14
CA ASP A 223 -12.93 -0.01 6.91
C ASP A 223 -12.96 0.96 8.09
N LEU A 224 -12.97 2.26 7.78
CA LEU A 224 -12.95 3.33 8.78
C LEU A 224 -14.27 4.11 8.75
N ARG A 225 -14.91 4.22 9.92
CA ARG A 225 -16.07 5.10 10.11
C ARG A 225 -15.66 6.34 10.92
N VAL A 226 -15.96 7.54 10.40
CA VAL A 226 -15.60 8.83 11.01
C VAL A 226 -16.81 9.62 11.50
#